data_AF-A0A1R0H3K9-F1
#
_entry.id   AF-A0A1R0H3K9-F1
#
_cell.length_a   1.000
_cell.length_b   1.000
_cell.length_c   1.000
_cell.angle_alpha   90.00
_cell.angle_beta   90.00
_cell.angle_gamma   90.00
#
_symmetry.space_group_name_H-M   'P 1'
#
loop_
_entity.id
_entity.type
_entity.pdbx_description
1 polymer ?
#
loop_
_entity_poly.entity_id
_entity_poly.type
_entity_poly.pdbx_seq_one_letter_code
_entity_poly.pdbx_strand_id
1 'polypeptide(L)'
;MLANPSKLCYEVSRSLAACQGTILLVDSAQGIQAQTVANFYLAFGQDLKIIPVLNKVDLPGAEPDKVEMQMRNTFEFEDTNILRISAKSGLNIEKVLQSVIDNVPQPNGNRKLPFKALLFDSWYDTYAGVICLVSVVDGCVKRGDKIVSAHTGEKYEVNQVGIMYPEMKKTEAL
;
A
#
# COMPACT_ATOMS: atom_id res chain seq x y z
N MET A 1 11.13 20.99 -15.12
CA MET A 1 9.99 20.10 -14.81
C MET A 1 10.39 19.24 -13.61
N LEU A 2 10.53 19.87 -12.44
CA LEU A 2 10.94 19.19 -11.21
C LEU A 2 9.66 18.89 -10.44
N ALA A 3 9.37 17.60 -10.21
CA ALA A 3 8.30 17.18 -9.34
C ALA A 3 8.52 17.84 -7.97
N ASN A 4 7.53 18.61 -7.52
CA ASN A 4 7.58 19.28 -6.22
C ASN A 4 7.53 18.18 -5.14
N PRO A 5 8.57 17.98 -4.30
CA PRO A 5 8.65 16.85 -3.37
C PRO A 5 7.47 16.80 -2.37
N SER A 6 6.79 17.93 -2.16
CA SER A 6 5.57 18.04 -1.36
C SER A 6 4.34 17.34 -1.96
N LYS A 7 4.21 17.24 -3.29
CA LYS A 7 3.05 16.59 -3.93
C LYS A 7 3.09 15.06 -3.77
N LEU A 8 4.25 14.46 -4.00
CA LEU A 8 4.41 13.01 -3.89
C LEU A 8 4.20 12.53 -2.44
N CYS A 9 4.65 13.32 -1.46
CA CYS A 9 4.47 13.01 -0.04
C CYS A 9 2.97 12.94 0.35
N TYR A 10 2.13 13.83 -0.20
CA TYR A 10 0.68 13.82 0.06
C TYR A 10 -0.02 12.60 -0.57
N GLU A 11 0.32 12.25 -1.81
CA GLU A 11 -0.23 11.09 -2.52
C GLU A 11 0.20 9.77 -1.86
N VAL A 12 1.47 9.67 -1.44
CA VAL A 12 2.00 8.53 -0.68
C VAL A 12 1.28 8.41 0.66
N SER A 13 1.11 9.50 1.39
CA SER A 13 0.40 9.50 2.68
C SER A 13 -1.05 9.03 2.56
N ARG A 14 -1.79 9.44 1.52
CA ARG A 14 -3.17 8.98 1.27
C ARG A 14 -3.23 7.49 0.91
N SER A 15 -2.27 7.01 0.13
CA SER A 15 -2.18 5.60 -0.22
C SER A 15 -1.85 4.73 1.00
N LEU A 16 -0.96 5.21 1.86
CA LEU A 16 -0.65 4.54 3.13
C LEU A 16 -1.87 4.51 4.07
N ALA A 17 -2.65 5.59 4.13
CA ALA A 17 -3.84 5.68 4.97
C ALA A 17 -4.96 4.70 4.55
N ALA A 18 -4.89 4.13 3.35
CA ALA A 18 -5.80 3.10 2.87
C ALA A 18 -5.43 1.69 3.35
N CYS A 19 -4.24 1.50 3.92
CA CYS A 19 -3.64 0.20 4.23
C CYS A 19 -3.60 -0.07 5.75
N GLN A 20 -3.38 -1.34 6.12
CA GLN A 20 -3.09 -1.76 7.51
C GLN A 20 -1.62 -2.13 7.72
N GLY A 21 -0.86 -2.23 6.63
CA GLY A 21 0.55 -2.57 6.66
C GLY A 21 1.24 -2.18 5.36
N THR A 22 2.56 -2.21 5.39
CA THR A 22 3.42 -1.89 4.25
C THR A 22 4.63 -2.80 4.21
N ILE A 23 5.16 -3.01 3.00
CA ILE A 23 6.39 -3.75 2.78
C ILE A 23 7.52 -2.74 2.61
N LEU A 24 8.46 -2.71 3.54
CA LEU A 24 9.65 -1.87 3.45
C LEU A 24 10.74 -2.60 2.68
N LEU A 25 10.84 -2.32 1.38
CA LEU A 25 11.80 -2.94 0.49
C LEU A 25 13.14 -2.21 0.51
N VAL A 26 14.23 -2.93 0.77
CA VAL A 26 15.61 -2.43 0.72
C VAL A 26 16.43 -3.30 -0.23
N ASP A 27 17.31 -2.68 -1.01
CA ASP A 27 18.21 -3.37 -1.92
C ASP A 27 19.49 -3.80 -1.18
N SER A 28 19.82 -5.09 -1.21
CA SER A 28 21.03 -5.64 -0.57
C SER A 28 22.35 -5.16 -1.17
N ALA A 29 22.34 -4.59 -2.38
CA ALA A 29 23.53 -3.99 -3.00
C ALA A 29 23.64 -2.47 -2.73
N GLN A 30 22.52 -1.76 -2.60
CA GLN A 30 22.52 -0.29 -2.43
C GLN A 30 22.35 0.15 -0.98
N GLY A 31 21.80 -0.70 -0.12
CA GLY A 31 21.53 -0.36 1.27
C GLY A 31 20.36 0.61 1.44
N ILE A 32 20.27 1.21 2.63
CA ILE A 32 19.22 2.16 2.97
C ILE A 32 19.49 3.51 2.31
N GLN A 33 18.49 4.05 1.64
CA GLN A 33 18.52 5.37 1.04
C GLN A 33 17.65 6.37 1.81
N ALA A 34 17.86 7.67 1.60
CA ALA A 34 17.08 8.72 2.25
C ALA A 34 15.56 8.56 2.01
N GLN A 35 15.17 8.07 0.83
CA GLN A 35 13.76 7.80 0.50
C GLN A 35 13.17 6.65 1.32
N THR A 36 13.95 5.59 1.57
CA THR A 36 13.55 4.47 2.43
C THR A 36 13.27 4.97 3.86
N VAL A 37 14.14 5.84 4.39
CA VAL A 37 13.97 6.43 5.72
C VAL A 37 12.72 7.31 5.78
N ALA A 38 12.50 8.16 4.78
CA ALA A 38 11.30 9.00 4.72
C ALA A 38 10.01 8.17 4.69
N ASN A 39 9.96 7.12 3.86
CA ASN A 39 8.78 6.26 3.75
C ASN A 39 8.55 5.41 5.01
N PHE A 40 9.63 4.97 5.67
CA PHE A 40 9.53 4.29 6.96
C PHE A 40 8.83 5.16 7.99
N TYR A 41 9.28 6.40 8.17
CA TYR A 41 8.67 7.30 9.17
C TYR A 41 7.24 7.70 8.81
N LEU A 42 6.90 7.81 7.52
CA LEU A 42 5.52 8.02 7.08
C LEU A 42 4.61 6.85 7.47
N ALA A 43 5.07 5.61 7.24
CA ALA A 43 4.30 4.42 7.61
C ALA A 43 4.22 4.22 9.12
N PHE A 44 5.32 4.45 9.83
CA PHE A 44 5.39 4.38 11.29
C PHE A 44 4.46 5.40 11.96
N GLY A 45 4.44 6.64 11.47
CA GLY A 45 3.55 7.68 11.97
C GLY A 45 2.05 7.41 11.74
N GLN A 46 1.72 6.48 10.83
CA GLN A 46 0.34 6.02 10.58
C GLN A 46 0.00 4.71 11.29
N ASP A 47 0.87 4.22 12.18
CA ASP A 47 0.69 2.96 12.93
C ASP A 47 0.48 1.74 12.02
N LEU A 48 1.11 1.75 10.84
CA LEU A 48 1.06 0.64 9.90
C LEU A 48 2.00 -0.47 10.32
N LYS A 49 1.57 -1.74 10.14
CA LYS A 49 2.49 -2.87 10.30
C LYS A 49 3.55 -2.83 9.19
N ILE A 50 4.81 -2.71 9.55
CA ILE A 50 5.93 -2.70 8.60
C ILE A 50 6.53 -4.10 8.49
N ILE A 51 6.60 -4.63 7.27
CA ILE A 51 7.29 -5.88 6.94
C ILE A 51 8.61 -5.53 6.25
N PRO A 52 9.76 -5.66 6.91
CA PRO A 52 11.04 -5.36 6.28
C PRO A 52 11.47 -6.49 5.34
N VAL A 53 11.82 -6.11 4.11
CA VAL A 53 12.22 -7.05 3.05
C VAL A 53 13.52 -6.59 2.42
N LEU A 54 14.52 -7.47 2.42
CA LEU A 54 15.81 -7.27 1.80
C LEU A 54 15.86 -8.02 0.46
N ASN A 55 15.90 -7.27 -0.65
CA ASN A 55 15.83 -7.83 -2.00
C ASN A 55 17.22 -7.94 -2.66
N LYS A 56 17.28 -8.70 -3.75
CA LYS A 56 18.45 -8.90 -4.63
C LYS A 56 19.62 -9.62 -3.97
N VAL A 57 19.34 -10.47 -2.98
CA VAL A 57 20.37 -11.21 -2.22
C VAL A 57 21.19 -12.20 -3.07
N ASP A 58 20.74 -12.46 -4.30
CA ASP A 58 21.39 -13.32 -5.29
C ASP A 58 22.46 -12.60 -6.13
N LEU A 59 22.57 -11.27 -6.05
CA LEU A 59 23.53 -10.53 -6.88
C LEU A 59 24.98 -10.73 -6.41
N PRO A 60 25.95 -10.87 -7.33
CA PRO A 60 27.36 -11.11 -6.99
C PRO A 60 28.06 -9.95 -6.26
N GLY A 61 27.38 -8.80 -6.09
CA GLY A 61 27.84 -7.67 -5.28
C GLY A 61 26.90 -7.29 -4.15
N ALA A 62 25.92 -8.14 -3.81
CA ALA A 62 25.04 -7.91 -2.68
C ALA A 62 25.80 -8.13 -1.36
N GLU A 63 25.59 -7.26 -0.38
CA GLU A 63 26.11 -7.39 0.98
C GLU A 63 24.95 -7.58 1.97
N PRO A 64 24.18 -8.68 1.89
CA PRO A 64 22.92 -8.81 2.61
C PRO A 64 23.08 -8.70 4.13
N ASP A 65 24.14 -9.30 4.71
CA ASP A 65 24.37 -9.26 6.16
C ASP A 65 24.64 -7.83 6.67
N LYS A 66 25.42 -7.05 5.91
CA LYS A 66 25.75 -5.66 6.25
C LYS A 66 24.53 -4.76 6.14
N VAL A 67 23.76 -4.88 5.06
CA VAL A 67 22.56 -4.06 4.86
C VAL A 67 21.48 -4.43 5.88
N GLU A 68 21.34 -5.71 6.21
CA GLU A 68 20.44 -6.15 7.27
C GLU A 68 20.81 -5.51 8.61
N MET A 69 22.10 -5.54 8.98
CA MET A 69 22.58 -4.86 10.19
C MET A 69 22.30 -3.36 10.16
N GLN A 70 22.46 -2.71 9.00
CA GLN A 70 22.11 -1.30 8.82
C GLN A 70 20.62 -1.06 9.07
N MET A 71 19.74 -1.92 8.55
CA MET A 71 18.29 -1.82 8.73
C MET A 71 17.91 -1.98 10.20
N ARG A 72 18.54 -2.91 10.92
CA ARG A 72 18.37 -3.08 12.37
C ARG A 72 18.71 -1.83 13.14
N ASN A 73 19.89 -1.28 12.89
CA ASN A 73 20.39 -0.12 13.62
C ASN A 73 19.60 1.16 13.31
N THR A 74 19.06 1.28 12.09
CA THR A 74 18.34 2.48 11.65
C THR A 74 16.86 2.47 12.04
N PHE A 75 16.22 1.31 11.98
CA PHE A 75 14.77 1.17 12.14
C PHE A 75 14.36 0.34 13.36
N GLU A 76 15.33 -0.14 14.15
CA GLU A 76 15.13 -0.90 15.39
C GLU A 76 14.31 -2.19 15.20
N PHE A 77 14.45 -2.84 14.04
CA PHE A 77 13.79 -4.13 13.78
C PHE A 77 14.46 -5.29 14.54
N GLU A 78 13.63 -6.19 15.10
CA GLU A 78 14.09 -7.41 15.78
C GLU A 78 14.75 -8.45 14.85
N ASP A 79 15.64 -9.28 15.42
CA ASP A 79 16.51 -10.28 14.75
C ASP A 79 15.81 -11.24 13.77
N THR A 80 14.53 -11.53 13.96
CA THR A 80 13.82 -12.56 13.19
C THR A 80 12.93 -12.04 12.05
N ASN A 81 12.79 -10.72 11.88
CA ASN A 81 11.71 -10.17 11.04
C ASN A 81 12.09 -9.70 9.64
N ILE A 82 13.38 -9.66 9.26
CA ILE A 82 13.80 -9.18 7.93
C ILE A 82 13.83 -10.33 6.92
N LEU A 83 12.96 -10.26 5.91
CA LEU A 83 12.85 -11.30 4.88
C LEU A 83 13.85 -11.07 3.75
N ARG A 84 14.78 -12.01 3.57
CA ARG A 84 15.72 -12.02 2.45
C ARG A 84 15.09 -12.66 1.21
N ILE A 85 14.98 -11.92 0.12
CA ILE A 85 14.36 -12.38 -1.13
C ILE A 85 15.20 -12.07 -2.36
N SER A 86 14.87 -12.76 -3.46
CA SER A 86 15.22 -12.31 -4.80
C SER A 86 13.99 -12.27 -5.69
N ALA A 87 13.57 -11.05 -6.02
CA ALA A 87 12.51 -10.84 -6.99
C ALA A 87 12.89 -11.32 -8.41
N LYS A 88 14.19 -11.50 -8.69
CA LYS A 88 14.68 -11.96 -10.00
C LYS A 88 14.58 -13.48 -10.14
N SER A 89 15.02 -14.22 -9.13
CA SER A 89 15.02 -15.69 -9.17
C SER A 89 13.75 -16.32 -8.59
N GLY A 90 12.92 -15.53 -7.90
CA GLY A 90 11.74 -16.04 -7.19
C GLY A 90 12.02 -16.48 -5.75
N LEU A 91 13.26 -16.35 -5.27
CA LEU A 91 13.67 -16.84 -3.96
C LEU A 91 12.87 -16.17 -2.83
N ASN A 92 12.21 -16.99 -1.99
CA ASN A 92 11.48 -16.59 -0.78
C ASN A 92 10.33 -15.58 -1.01
N ILE A 93 9.84 -15.42 -2.24
CA ILE A 93 8.70 -14.52 -2.50
C ILE A 93 7.45 -15.00 -1.75
N GLU A 94 7.23 -16.31 -1.67
CA GLU A 94 6.08 -16.86 -0.92
C GLU A 94 6.11 -16.47 0.56
N LYS A 95 7.29 -16.33 1.16
CA LYS A 95 7.45 -15.93 2.56
C LYS A 95 7.00 -14.49 2.80
N VAL A 96 7.13 -13.62 1.80
CA VAL A 96 6.62 -12.25 1.89
C VAL A 96 5.10 -12.25 1.95
N LEU A 97 4.45 -13.01 1.05
CA LEU A 97 3.00 -13.14 1.06
C LEU A 97 2.49 -13.77 2.37
N GLN A 98 3.17 -14.80 2.85
CA GLN A 98 2.84 -15.44 4.12
C GLN A 98 2.98 -14.46 5.29
N SER A 99 4.06 -13.68 5.33
CA SER A 99 4.25 -12.66 6.36
C SER A 99 3.18 -11.57 6.30
N VAL A 100 2.71 -11.18 5.11
CA VAL A 100 1.57 -10.26 4.98
C VAL A 100 0.33 -10.85 5.63
N ILE A 101 0.01 -12.12 5.36
CA ILE A 101 -1.15 -12.80 5.93
C ILE A 101 -1.05 -12.91 7.46
N ASP A 102 0.11 -13.27 7.97
CA ASP A 102 0.29 -13.58 9.40
C ASP A 102 0.43 -12.32 10.27
N ASN A 103 1.00 -11.25 9.72
CA ASN A 103 1.42 -10.09 10.51
C ASN A 103 0.61 -8.82 10.26
N VAL A 104 0.05 -8.63 9.06
CA VAL A 104 -0.74 -7.41 8.77
C VAL A 104 -2.14 -7.59 9.35
N PRO A 105 -2.60 -6.66 10.22
CA PRO A 105 -3.93 -6.79 10.80
C PRO A 105 -5.00 -6.67 9.71
N GLN A 106 -6.11 -7.38 9.90
CA GLN A 106 -7.28 -7.24 9.04
C GLN A 106 -7.81 -5.79 9.06
N PRO A 107 -8.41 -5.31 7.96
CA PRO A 107 -9.07 -4.01 7.97
C PRO A 107 -10.19 -3.97 9.00
N ASN A 108 -10.25 -2.86 9.75
CA ASN A 108 -11.34 -2.60 10.68
C ASN A 108 -12.49 -1.92 9.94
N GLY A 109 -13.69 -2.49 10.04
CA GLY A 109 -14.86 -1.93 9.38
C GLY A 109 -16.13 -2.70 9.71
N ASN A 110 -17.28 -2.02 9.69
CA ASN A 110 -18.57 -2.65 9.91
C ASN A 110 -19.49 -2.47 8.70
N ARG A 111 -19.82 -3.59 8.05
CA ARG A 111 -20.67 -3.63 6.85
C ARG A 111 -22.11 -3.15 7.11
N LYS A 112 -22.55 -3.05 8.36
CA LYS A 112 -23.89 -2.56 8.73
C LYS A 112 -23.96 -1.05 8.94
N LEU A 113 -22.81 -0.37 9.01
CA LEU A 113 -22.77 1.09 9.15
C LEU A 113 -23.00 1.77 7.80
N PRO A 114 -23.32 3.08 7.78
CA PRO A 114 -23.39 3.85 6.55
C PRO A 114 -22.09 3.76 5.74
N PHE A 115 -22.21 3.75 4.42
CA PHE A 115 -21.06 3.67 3.52
C PHE A 115 -20.06 4.79 3.78
N LYS A 116 -18.81 4.41 4.02
CA LYS A 116 -17.68 5.33 4.18
C LYS A 116 -16.48 4.75 3.43
N ALA A 117 -15.91 5.55 2.55
CA ALA A 117 -14.74 5.15 1.79
C ALA A 117 -13.74 6.30 1.67
N LEU A 118 -12.46 5.95 1.72
CA LEU A 118 -11.36 6.86 1.45
C LEU A 118 -11.05 6.81 -0.03
N LEU A 119 -11.32 7.91 -0.75
CA LEU A 119 -10.73 8.12 -2.06
C LEU A 119 -9.23 8.33 -1.87
N PHE A 120 -8.38 7.55 -2.53
CA PHE A 120 -6.93 7.76 -2.48
C PHE A 120 -6.30 7.98 -3.87
N ASP A 121 -6.93 7.50 -4.95
CA ASP A 121 -6.51 7.80 -6.32
C ASP A 121 -7.71 7.92 -7.27
N SER A 122 -7.51 8.55 -8.43
CA SER A 122 -8.53 8.68 -9.48
C SER A 122 -7.90 8.94 -10.84
N TRP A 123 -8.50 8.40 -11.90
CA TRP A 123 -8.09 8.69 -13.28
C TRP A 123 -9.29 8.81 -14.20
N TYR A 124 -9.06 9.32 -15.41
CA TYR A 124 -10.08 9.44 -16.44
C TYR A 124 -9.98 8.28 -17.42
N ASP A 125 -11.09 7.59 -17.64
CA ASP A 125 -11.29 6.61 -18.69
C ASP A 125 -12.22 7.17 -19.76
N THR A 126 -11.89 6.95 -21.03
CA THR A 126 -12.65 7.53 -22.16
C THR A 126 -14.08 7.01 -22.28
N TYR A 127 -14.39 5.84 -21.71
CA TYR A 127 -15.72 5.22 -21.78
C TYR A 127 -16.47 5.30 -20.46
N ALA A 128 -15.78 5.08 -19.34
CA ALA A 128 -16.37 5.05 -18.01
C ALA A 128 -16.38 6.42 -17.31
N GLY A 129 -15.66 7.42 -17.84
CA GLY A 129 -15.49 8.72 -17.22
C GLY A 129 -14.47 8.68 -16.08
N VAL A 130 -14.71 9.45 -15.01
CA VAL A 130 -13.79 9.47 -13.85
C VAL A 130 -13.95 8.18 -13.05
N ILE A 131 -12.87 7.41 -12.96
CA ILE A 131 -12.77 6.22 -12.12
C ILE A 131 -12.09 6.61 -10.81
N CYS A 132 -12.76 6.29 -9.70
CA CYS A 132 -12.28 6.52 -8.36
C CYS A 132 -11.77 5.22 -7.75
N LEU A 133 -10.52 5.22 -7.27
CA LEU A 133 -9.96 4.14 -6.50
C LEU A 133 -10.10 4.46 -5.01
N VAL A 134 -10.86 3.60 -4.33
CA VAL A 134 -11.32 3.83 -2.97
C VAL A 134 -10.97 2.66 -2.05
N SER A 135 -10.72 2.97 -0.79
CA SER A 135 -10.65 1.97 0.29
C SER A 135 -11.92 2.07 1.12
N VAL A 136 -12.71 0.99 1.14
CA VAL A 136 -13.98 0.94 1.89
C VAL A 136 -13.66 0.71 3.36
N VAL A 137 -14.11 1.65 4.20
CA VAL A 137 -13.90 1.59 5.65
C VAL A 137 -15.13 1.02 6.35
N ASP A 138 -16.33 1.46 5.97
CA ASP A 138 -17.59 1.00 6.55
C ASP A 138 -18.68 0.85 5.50
N GLY A 139 -19.68 0.03 5.82
CA GLY A 139 -20.84 -0.20 4.96
C GLY A 139 -20.50 -1.02 3.71
N CYS A 140 -21.28 -0.78 2.67
CA CYS A 140 -21.09 -1.36 1.34
C CYS A 140 -21.62 -0.39 0.29
N VAL A 141 -21.15 -0.55 -0.95
CA VAL A 141 -21.64 0.23 -2.09
C VAL A 141 -21.90 -0.67 -3.29
N LYS A 142 -23.01 -0.45 -3.96
CA LYS A 142 -23.41 -1.17 -5.18
C LYS A 142 -23.84 -0.20 -6.28
N ARG A 143 -23.98 -0.74 -7.49
CA ARG A 143 -24.53 -0.01 -8.63
C ARG A 143 -25.93 0.56 -8.29
N GLY A 144 -26.15 1.82 -8.65
CA GLY A 144 -27.39 2.57 -8.42
C GLY A 144 -27.45 3.26 -7.05
N ASP A 145 -26.50 3.02 -6.15
CA ASP A 145 -26.45 3.74 -4.88
C ASP A 145 -26.12 5.22 -5.12
N LYS A 146 -26.69 6.09 -4.29
CA LYS A 146 -26.39 7.52 -4.28
C LYS A 146 -25.38 7.81 -3.19
N ILE A 147 -24.20 8.27 -3.59
CA ILE A 147 -23.11 8.65 -2.69
C ILE A 147 -22.95 10.17 -2.64
N VAL A 148 -22.29 10.66 -1.60
CA VAL A 148 -22.01 12.09 -1.41
C VAL A 148 -20.53 12.30 -1.14
N SER A 149 -19.96 13.32 -1.78
CA SER A 149 -18.62 13.78 -1.44
C SER A 149 -18.67 14.48 -0.09
N ALA A 150 -17.91 13.97 0.89
CA ALA A 150 -17.83 14.59 2.22
C ALA A 150 -17.23 16.01 2.18
N HIS A 151 -16.40 16.32 1.18
CA HIS A 151 -15.76 17.63 1.05
C HIS A 151 -16.63 18.66 0.34
N THR A 152 -17.27 18.27 -0.78
CA THR A 152 -18.02 19.21 -1.63
C THR A 152 -19.53 19.17 -1.40
N GLY A 153 -20.06 18.12 -0.77
CA GLY A 153 -21.51 17.90 -0.62
C GLY A 153 -22.23 17.46 -1.89
N GLU A 154 -21.49 17.34 -3.01
CA GLU A 154 -22.03 16.90 -4.30
C GLU A 154 -22.48 15.44 -4.24
N LYS A 155 -23.62 15.17 -4.88
CA LYS A 155 -24.24 13.84 -4.92
C LYS A 155 -23.97 13.18 -6.26
N TYR A 156 -23.63 11.90 -6.22
CA TYR A 156 -23.33 11.10 -7.40
C TYR A 156 -24.10 9.79 -7.35
N GLU A 157 -24.39 9.23 -8.52
CA GLU A 157 -24.94 7.89 -8.66
C GLU A 157 -23.84 6.92 -9.09
N VAL A 158 -23.76 5.77 -8.41
CA VAL A 158 -22.74 4.77 -8.68
C VAL A 158 -23.11 3.98 -9.91
N ASN A 159 -22.43 4.26 -11.03
CA ASN A 159 -22.66 3.56 -12.29
C ASN A 159 -22.14 2.13 -12.29
N GLN A 160 -20.98 1.91 -11.67
CA GLN A 160 -20.28 0.64 -11.65
C GLN A 160 -19.35 0.55 -10.43
N VAL A 161 -19.19 -0.66 -9.91
CA VAL A 161 -18.19 -1.01 -8.91
C VAL A 161 -17.37 -2.21 -9.38
N GLY A 162 -16.15 -2.36 -8.85
CA GLY A 162 -15.25 -3.43 -9.27
C GLY A 162 -13.94 -3.44 -8.51
N ILE A 163 -13.14 -4.46 -8.80
CA ILE A 163 -11.78 -4.65 -8.28
C ILE A 163 -10.78 -4.71 -9.44
N MET A 164 -9.52 -4.45 -9.16
CA MET A 164 -8.42 -4.66 -10.11
C MET A 164 -7.81 -6.05 -9.89
N TYR A 165 -7.88 -6.93 -10.89
CA TYR A 165 -7.29 -8.27 -10.81
C TYR A 165 -6.94 -8.89 -12.18
N PRO A 166 -5.71 -8.70 -12.71
CA PRO A 166 -4.94 -7.46 -12.66
C PRO A 166 -5.61 -6.34 -13.47
N GLU A 167 -6.51 -6.71 -14.38
CA GLU A 167 -7.38 -5.81 -15.13
C GLU A 167 -8.68 -5.50 -14.35
N MET A 168 -9.41 -4.47 -14.78
CA MET A 168 -10.67 -4.09 -14.14
C MET A 168 -11.73 -5.20 -14.27
N LYS A 169 -12.16 -5.74 -13.14
CA LYS A 169 -13.22 -6.74 -13.04
C LYS A 169 -14.42 -6.16 -12.30
N LYS A 170 -15.57 -6.14 -12.97
CA LYS A 170 -16.83 -5.67 -12.38
C LYS A 170 -17.28 -6.61 -11.26
N THR A 171 -17.79 -6.04 -10.18
CA THR A 171 -18.40 -6.76 -9.07
C THR A 171 -19.81 -6.22 -8.81
N GLU A 172 -20.61 -6.96 -8.05
CA GLU A 172 -21.97 -6.52 -7.69
C GLU A 172 -21.95 -5.44 -6.60
N ALA A 173 -21.00 -5.55 -5.69
CA ALA A 173 -20.79 -4.63 -4.57
C ALA A 173 -19.29 -4.54 -4.22
N LEU A 174 -18.93 -3.49 -3.48
CA LEU A 174 -17.69 -3.37 -2.70
C LEU A 174 -18.04 -3.40 -1.21
#